data_AF-A0A1F8SZN8-F1
#
_entry.id   AF-A0A1F8SZN8-F1
#
_cell.length_a   1.000
_cell.length_b   1.000
_cell.length_c   1.000
_cell.angle_alpha   90.00
_cell.angle_beta   90.00
_cell.angle_gamma   90.00
#
_symmetry.space_group_name_H-M   'P 1'
#
loop_
_entity.id
_entity.type
_entity.pdbx_description
1 polymer ?
#
loop_
_entity_poly.entity_id
_entity_poly.type
_entity_poly.pdbx_seq_one_letter_code
_entity_poly.pdbx_strand_id
1 'polypeptide(L)'
;MDIGSIFLILAILIPVVIYISRPLLERTTTSSSHPEQDISTLLAERDQVVATLQELDDDFNLGKIPSDIYPAQRLTLLQNGADILRNIDAYQMTPATGTAEDRLEAAIVSRRVTFDGAQTSVRKNGNAVPPVPDDDLEQRIASRRRLRQGKAGGFCPKCGRPVQAVDRFCPRCGAILN
;
A
#
# COMPACT_ATOMS: atom_id res chain seq x y z
N MET A 1 -55.58 -24.67 -12.85
CA MET A 1 -54.78 -23.44 -13.06
C MET A 1 -55.07 -22.97 -14.46
N ASP A 2 -55.47 -21.71 -14.62
CA ASP A 2 -55.76 -21.14 -15.93
C ASP A 2 -54.51 -21.19 -16.81
N ILE A 3 -54.69 -21.54 -18.08
CA ILE A 3 -53.56 -21.72 -19.00
C ILE A 3 -52.68 -20.46 -19.06
N GLY A 4 -53.29 -19.28 -18.87
CA GLY A 4 -52.59 -18.00 -18.83
C GLY A 4 -51.64 -17.82 -17.65
N SER A 5 -51.93 -18.39 -16.47
CA SER A 5 -51.02 -18.26 -15.31
C SER A 5 -49.75 -19.10 -15.50
N ILE A 6 -49.87 -20.24 -16.17
CA ILE A 6 -48.74 -21.11 -16.51
C ILE A 6 -47.78 -20.39 -17.46
N PHE A 7 -48.30 -19.72 -18.50
CA PHE A 7 -47.47 -18.96 -19.44
C PHE A 7 -46.76 -17.77 -18.78
N LEU A 8 -47.43 -17.07 -17.86
CA LEU A 8 -46.84 -15.94 -17.15
C LEU A 8 -45.67 -16.40 -16.25
N ILE A 9 -45.87 -17.48 -15.49
CA ILE A 9 -44.82 -18.05 -14.64
C ILE A 9 -43.61 -18.47 -15.49
N LEU A 10 -43.84 -19.17 -16.60
CA LEU A 10 -42.76 -19.66 -17.47
C LEU A 10 -41.99 -18.51 -18.15
N ALA A 11 -42.68 -17.45 -18.56
CA ALA A 11 -42.07 -16.26 -19.15
C ALA A 11 -41.09 -15.54 -18.20
N ILE A 12 -41.33 -15.61 -16.89
CA ILE A 12 -40.44 -15.03 -15.86
C ILE A 12 -39.37 -16.03 -15.42
N LEU A 13 -39.73 -17.31 -15.29
CA LEU A 13 -38.83 -18.36 -14.80
C LEU A 13 -37.65 -18.58 -15.76
N ILE A 14 -37.90 -18.68 -17.06
CA ILE A 14 -36.88 -18.95 -18.07
C ILE A 14 -35.70 -17.95 -18.01
N PRO A 15 -35.90 -16.62 -18.08
CA PRO A 15 -34.78 -15.68 -18.03
C PRO A 15 -34.05 -15.72 -16.68
N VAL A 16 -34.75 -15.94 -15.57
CA VAL A 16 -34.15 -16.10 -14.23
C VAL A 16 -33.24 -17.32 -14.19
N VAL A 17 -33.71 -18.47 -14.68
CA VAL A 17 -32.90 -19.69 -14.76
C VAL A 17 -31.71 -19.50 -15.69
N ILE A 18 -31.88 -18.85 -16.84
CA ILE A 18 -30.77 -18.54 -17.75
C ILE A 18 -29.73 -17.66 -17.03
N TYR A 19 -30.17 -16.59 -16.35
CA TYR A 19 -29.29 -15.68 -15.63
C TYR A 19 -28.53 -16.37 -14.49
N ILE A 20 -29.18 -17.26 -13.74
CA ILE A 20 -28.54 -18.04 -12.68
C ILE A 20 -27.60 -19.13 -13.25
N SER A 21 -27.92 -19.68 -14.41
CA SER A 21 -27.10 -20.72 -15.06
C SER A 21 -25.86 -20.17 -15.77
N ARG A 22 -25.88 -18.89 -16.16
CA ARG A 22 -24.74 -18.17 -16.76
C ARG A 22 -23.41 -18.39 -16.01
N PRO A 23 -23.27 -18.10 -14.71
CA PRO A 23 -22.00 -18.29 -13.98
C PRO A 23 -21.54 -19.76 -13.88
N LEU A 24 -22.40 -20.73 -14.14
CA LEU A 24 -22.05 -22.16 -14.16
C LEU A 24 -21.58 -22.61 -15.55
N LEU A 25 -22.14 -22.05 -16.62
CA LEU A 25 -21.71 -22.33 -18.01
C LEU A 25 -20.52 -21.46 -18.44
N GLU A 26 -20.43 -20.22 -17.96
CA GLU A 26 -19.30 -19.31 -18.13
C GLU A 26 -18.19 -19.58 -17.10
N ARG A 27 -18.20 -20.76 -16.47
CA ARG A 27 -16.94 -21.40 -16.03
C ARG A 27 -16.13 -21.78 -17.27
N THR A 28 -15.76 -20.78 -18.08
CA THR A 28 -14.43 -20.77 -18.65
C THR A 28 -13.55 -20.94 -17.43
N THR A 29 -13.03 -22.14 -17.25
CA THR A 29 -11.85 -22.35 -16.43
C THR A 29 -10.87 -21.33 -16.96
N THR A 30 -10.78 -20.19 -16.28
CA THR A 30 -9.55 -19.42 -16.29
C THR A 30 -8.59 -20.45 -15.75
N SER A 31 -7.95 -21.19 -16.65
CA SER A 31 -6.78 -21.97 -16.34
C SER A 31 -5.80 -20.91 -15.91
N SER A 32 -5.87 -20.51 -14.63
CA SER A 32 -4.82 -19.77 -13.99
C SER A 32 -3.58 -20.55 -14.40
N SER A 33 -2.74 -19.86 -15.17
CA SER A 33 -1.58 -20.49 -15.76
C SER A 33 -0.87 -21.28 -14.66
N HIS A 34 -0.42 -22.51 -14.94
CA HIS A 34 0.33 -23.33 -13.97
C HIS A 34 1.26 -22.50 -13.05
N PRO A 35 2.05 -21.51 -13.54
CA PRO A 35 2.88 -20.67 -12.66
C PRO A 35 2.11 -19.82 -11.63
N GLU A 36 0.89 -19.37 -11.91
CA GLU A 36 0.08 -18.58 -10.98
C GLU A 36 -0.53 -19.45 -9.86
N GLN A 37 -0.84 -20.71 -10.17
CA GLN A 37 -1.22 -21.70 -9.15
C GLN A 37 -0.04 -22.02 -8.24
N ASP A 38 1.14 -22.25 -8.81
CA ASP A 38 2.37 -22.56 -8.04
C ASP A 38 2.79 -21.41 -7.11
N ILE A 39 2.63 -20.15 -7.54
CA ILE A 39 2.89 -18.98 -6.69
C ILE A 39 1.86 -18.92 -5.55
N SER A 40 0.58 -19.16 -5.86
CA SER A 40 -0.49 -19.13 -4.86
C SER A 40 -0.29 -20.20 -3.77
N THR A 41 0.15 -21.40 -4.15
CA THR A 41 0.48 -22.46 -3.19
C THR A 41 1.67 -22.07 -2.32
N LEU A 42 2.74 -21.53 -2.89
CA LEU A 42 3.91 -21.09 -2.11
C LEU A 42 3.58 -19.97 -1.12
N LEU A 43 2.69 -19.05 -1.48
CA LEU A 43 2.23 -17.99 -0.57
C LEU A 43 1.40 -18.56 0.60
N ALA A 44 0.57 -19.57 0.33
CA ALA A 44 -0.18 -20.26 1.39
C ALA A 44 0.75 -21.03 2.34
N GLU A 45 1.79 -21.70 1.81
CA GLU A 45 2.80 -22.37 2.62
C GLU A 45 3.58 -21.39 3.52
N ARG A 46 3.92 -20.20 3.00
CA ARG A 46 4.53 -19.13 3.81
C ARG A 46 3.62 -18.76 4.99
N ASP A 47 2.35 -18.49 4.73
CA ASP A 47 1.41 -18.07 5.77
C ASP A 47 1.21 -19.16 6.82
N GLN A 48 1.20 -20.42 6.39
CA GLN A 48 1.18 -21.56 7.29
C GLN A 48 2.42 -21.61 8.18
N VAL A 49 3.63 -21.49 7.62
CA VAL A 49 4.87 -21.51 8.41
C VAL A 49 4.91 -20.35 9.41
N VAL A 50 4.49 -19.16 9.01
CA VAL A 50 4.40 -17.99 9.91
C VAL A 50 3.44 -18.26 11.07
N ALA A 51 2.25 -18.80 10.79
CA ALA A 51 1.28 -19.14 11.83
C ALA A 51 1.85 -20.19 12.81
N THR A 52 2.53 -21.22 12.30
CA THR A 52 3.15 -22.25 13.16
C THR A 52 4.30 -21.72 14.02
N LEU A 53 5.10 -20.79 13.49
CA LEU A 53 6.16 -20.12 14.27
C LEU A 53 5.56 -19.27 15.39
N GLN A 54 4.48 -18.53 15.08
CA GLN A 54 3.79 -17.73 16.07
C GLN A 54 3.18 -18.60 17.17
N GLU A 55 2.51 -19.70 16.82
CA GLU A 55 1.94 -20.63 17.78
C GLU A 55 3.02 -21.26 18.68
N LEU A 56 4.18 -21.63 18.11
CA LEU A 56 5.33 -22.14 18.88
C LEU A 56 5.86 -21.09 19.87
N ASP A 57 6.00 -19.84 19.42
CA ASP A 57 6.46 -18.73 20.25
C ASP A 57 5.44 -18.44 21.37
N ASP A 58 4.14 -18.46 21.07
CA ASP A 58 3.06 -18.28 22.04
C ASP A 58 3.05 -19.41 23.08
N ASP A 59 3.18 -20.67 22.65
CA ASP A 59 3.22 -21.81 23.56
C ASP A 59 4.45 -21.81 24.48
N PHE A 60 5.61 -21.34 23.98
CA PHE A 60 6.79 -21.11 24.82
C PHE A 60 6.57 -19.96 25.81
N ASN A 61 6.01 -18.83 25.36
CA ASN A 61 5.70 -17.69 26.22
C ASN A 61 4.68 -18.05 27.33
N LEU A 62 3.75 -18.96 27.03
CA LEU A 62 2.78 -19.52 27.98
C LEU A 62 3.39 -20.60 28.88
N GLY A 63 4.64 -21.00 28.67
CA GLY A 63 5.34 -22.01 29.47
C GLY A 63 4.87 -23.45 29.22
N LYS A 64 4.15 -23.71 28.11
CA LYS A 64 3.72 -25.07 27.75
C LYS A 64 4.89 -25.91 27.20
N ILE A 65 5.89 -25.25 26.64
CA ILE A 65 7.06 -25.88 26.00
C ILE A 65 8.32 -25.57 26.81
N PRO A 66 9.15 -26.58 27.13
CA PRO A 66 10.40 -26.38 27.85
C PRO A 66 11.46 -25.68 26.98
N SER A 67 12.34 -24.92 27.63
CA SER A 67 13.43 -24.16 26.99
C SER A 67 14.46 -25.01 26.26
N ASP A 68 14.54 -26.31 26.57
CA ASP A 68 15.50 -27.22 25.95
C ASP A 68 15.07 -27.65 24.54
N ILE A 69 13.76 -27.61 24.24
CA ILE A 69 13.18 -28.12 22.98
C ILE A 69 12.84 -26.97 22.02
N TYR A 70 12.34 -25.86 22.56
CA TYR A 70 11.96 -24.66 21.80
C TYR A 70 13.01 -24.20 20.76
N PRO A 71 14.31 -24.01 21.10
CA PRO A 71 15.27 -23.44 20.16
C PRO A 71 15.51 -24.34 18.93
N ALA A 72 15.49 -25.67 19.11
CA ALA A 72 15.68 -26.61 18.02
C ALA A 72 14.47 -26.62 17.05
N GLN A 73 13.25 -26.59 17.60
CA GLN A 73 12.04 -26.56 16.78
C GLN A 73 11.91 -25.23 16.02
N ARG A 74 12.20 -24.11 16.68
CA ARG A 74 12.17 -22.78 16.05
C ARG A 74 13.18 -22.65 14.92
N LEU A 75 14.40 -23.17 15.10
CA LEU A 75 15.41 -23.16 14.06
C LEU A 75 14.95 -23.93 12.81
N THR A 76 14.32 -25.08 13.00
CA THR A 76 13.82 -25.92 11.89
C THR A 76 12.73 -25.18 11.09
N LEU A 77 11.77 -24.57 11.79
CA LEU A 77 10.71 -23.79 11.15
C LEU A 77 11.25 -22.54 10.42
N LEU A 78 12.25 -21.87 10.99
CA LEU A 78 12.91 -20.73 10.34
C LEU A 78 13.66 -21.14 9.06
N GLN A 79 14.32 -22.30 9.07
CA GLN A 79 14.97 -22.84 7.87
C GLN A 79 13.93 -23.14 6.78
N ASN A 80 12.85 -23.83 7.13
CA ASN A 80 11.76 -24.10 6.20
C ASN A 80 11.16 -22.82 5.60
N GLY A 81 10.93 -21.79 6.45
CA GLY A 81 10.46 -20.50 6.00
C GLY A 81 11.42 -19.79 5.04
N ALA A 82 12.72 -19.87 5.30
CA ALA A 82 13.75 -19.30 4.42
C ALA A 82 13.77 -19.99 3.04
N ASP A 83 13.59 -21.31 3.00
CA ASP A 83 13.54 -22.06 1.74
C ASP A 83 12.28 -21.74 0.92
N ILE A 84 11.12 -21.61 1.56
CA ILE A 84 9.88 -21.17 0.89
C ILE A 84 10.03 -19.77 0.30
N LEU A 85 10.62 -18.83 1.05
CA LEU A 85 10.87 -17.47 0.55
C LEU A 85 11.82 -17.47 -0.66
N ARG A 86 12.87 -18.30 -0.65
CA ARG A 86 13.77 -18.46 -1.79
C ARG A 86 13.03 -18.97 -3.03
N ASN A 87 12.10 -19.91 -2.87
CA ASN A 87 11.28 -20.41 -3.97
C ASN A 87 10.38 -19.30 -4.53
N ILE A 88 9.72 -18.51 -3.66
CA ILE A 88 8.90 -17.37 -4.07
C ILE A 88 9.73 -16.35 -4.86
N ASP A 89 10.93 -16.02 -4.39
CA ASP A 89 11.84 -15.09 -5.08
C ASP A 89 12.22 -15.61 -6.48
N ALA A 90 12.43 -16.92 -6.64
CA ALA A 90 12.71 -17.52 -7.95
C ALA A 90 11.56 -17.34 -8.95
N TYR A 91 10.30 -17.46 -8.50
CA TYR A 91 9.13 -17.19 -9.35
C TYR A 91 8.96 -15.69 -9.66
N GLN A 92 9.24 -14.79 -8.72
CA GLN A 92 9.21 -13.34 -8.96
C GLN A 92 10.33 -12.86 -9.91
N MET A 93 11.46 -13.57 -9.92
CA MET A 93 12.59 -13.32 -10.83
C MET A 93 12.43 -14.02 -12.18
N THR A 94 11.50 -14.98 -12.31
CA THR A 94 11.14 -15.54 -13.62
C THR A 94 10.68 -14.37 -14.51
N PRO A 95 11.27 -14.17 -15.70
CA PRO A 95 11.16 -12.91 -16.40
C PRO A 95 9.75 -12.78 -16.96
N ALA A 96 8.86 -12.12 -16.21
CA ALA A 96 7.93 -11.20 -16.84
C ALA A 96 8.77 -10.33 -17.76
N THR A 97 8.48 -10.41 -19.05
CA THR A 97 9.21 -9.86 -20.21
C THR A 97 9.45 -8.35 -20.07
N GLY A 98 10.43 -7.97 -19.27
CA GLY A 98 10.77 -6.59 -18.95
C GLY A 98 11.92 -6.56 -17.97
N THR A 99 12.81 -5.59 -18.15
CA THR A 99 13.99 -5.45 -17.29
C THR A 99 13.59 -4.95 -15.91
N ALA A 100 14.50 -4.99 -14.93
CA ALA A 100 14.22 -4.49 -13.58
C ALA A 100 13.84 -3.00 -13.60
N GLU A 101 14.37 -2.26 -14.57
CA GLU A 101 14.07 -0.86 -14.87
C GLU A 101 12.61 -0.69 -15.31
N ASP A 102 12.10 -1.52 -16.23
CA ASP A 102 10.71 -1.45 -16.70
C ASP A 102 9.70 -1.67 -15.57
N ARG A 103 10.02 -2.60 -14.65
CA ARG A 103 9.17 -2.88 -13.47
C ARG A 103 9.17 -1.71 -12.49
N LEU A 104 10.32 -1.11 -12.26
CA LEU A 104 10.47 0.06 -11.39
C LEU A 104 9.73 1.27 -11.99
N GLU A 105 9.85 1.50 -13.29
CA GLU A 105 9.11 2.55 -13.98
C GLU A 105 7.60 2.34 -13.90
N ALA A 106 7.10 1.11 -14.12
CA ALA A 106 5.68 0.79 -13.97
C ALA A 106 5.16 1.03 -12.54
N ALA A 107 5.94 0.67 -11.52
CA ALA A 107 5.60 0.93 -10.11
C ALA A 107 5.63 2.43 -9.76
N ILE A 108 6.52 3.21 -10.38
CA ILE A 108 6.56 4.67 -10.23
C ILE A 108 5.37 5.32 -10.93
N VAL A 109 4.98 4.84 -12.12
CA VAL A 109 3.82 5.35 -12.86
C VAL A 109 2.53 5.10 -12.10
N SER A 110 2.30 3.88 -11.59
CA SER A 110 1.09 3.59 -10.80
C SER A 110 1.00 4.46 -9.54
N ARG A 111 2.12 4.66 -8.84
CA ARG A 111 2.19 5.58 -7.70
C ARG A 111 1.95 7.04 -8.12
N ARG A 112 2.49 7.50 -9.25
CA ARG A 112 2.24 8.85 -9.77
C ARG A 112 0.77 9.07 -10.13
N VAL A 113 0.11 8.11 -10.79
CA VAL A 113 -1.31 8.24 -11.15
C VAL A 113 -2.19 8.37 -9.90
N THR A 114 -1.88 7.64 -8.81
CA THR A 114 -2.59 7.80 -7.53
C THR A 114 -2.33 9.15 -6.85
N PHE A 115 -1.17 9.76 -7.07
CA PHE A 115 -0.80 11.06 -6.49
C PHE A 115 -1.26 12.27 -7.33
N ASP A 116 -1.24 12.17 -8.66
CA ASP A 116 -1.60 13.27 -9.56
C ASP A 116 -3.10 13.55 -9.56
N GLY A 117 -3.95 12.55 -9.30
CA GLY A 117 -5.39 12.75 -9.07
C GLY A 117 -5.72 13.53 -7.79
N ALA A 118 -4.81 13.55 -6.81
CA ALA A 118 -4.97 14.28 -5.55
C ALA A 118 -4.26 15.65 -5.54
N GLN A 119 -3.26 15.89 -6.41
CA GLN A 119 -2.42 17.09 -6.36
C GLN A 119 -2.65 18.13 -7.48
N THR A 120 -3.36 17.81 -8.57
CA THR A 120 -3.55 18.76 -9.68
C THR A 120 -4.47 19.95 -9.35
N SER A 121 -5.17 19.96 -8.21
CA SER A 121 -5.94 21.13 -7.76
C SER A 121 -5.20 22.07 -6.80
N VAL A 122 -4.00 21.71 -6.31
CA VAL A 122 -3.37 22.43 -5.17
C VAL A 122 -2.27 23.42 -5.57
N ARG A 123 -1.75 23.38 -6.81
CA ARG A 123 -0.56 24.19 -7.18
C ARG A 123 -0.82 25.32 -8.17
N LYS A 124 -1.78 26.21 -7.89
CA LYS A 124 -1.81 27.50 -8.60
C LYS A 124 -1.57 28.75 -7.76
N ASN A 125 -1.67 28.71 -6.43
CA ASN A 125 -1.29 29.84 -5.59
C ASN A 125 -0.58 29.34 -4.33
N GLY A 126 0.67 29.73 -4.14
CA GLY A 126 1.53 29.33 -3.02
C GLY A 126 1.11 29.80 -1.63
N ASN A 127 -0.17 30.12 -1.42
CA ASN A 127 -0.72 30.63 -0.16
C ASN A 127 -2.06 29.97 0.26
N ALA A 128 -2.48 28.88 -0.36
CA ALA A 128 -3.66 28.14 0.09
C ALA A 128 -3.32 26.67 0.28
N VAL A 129 -2.98 26.30 1.51
CA VAL A 129 -3.06 24.91 1.96
C VAL A 129 -4.55 24.64 2.21
N PRO A 130 -5.19 23.70 1.49
CA PRO A 130 -6.56 23.30 1.80
C PRO A 130 -6.61 22.76 3.23
N PRO A 131 -7.65 23.05 4.02
CA PRO A 131 -7.80 22.46 5.33
C PRO A 131 -7.99 20.95 5.16
N VAL A 132 -6.95 20.18 5.43
CA VAL A 132 -7.07 18.75 5.68
C VAL A 132 -7.76 18.62 7.03
N PRO A 133 -8.97 18.02 7.12
CA PRO A 133 -9.56 17.72 8.41
C PRO A 133 -8.67 16.66 9.07
N ASP A 134 -8.24 16.95 10.31
CA ASP A 134 -7.54 16.07 11.25
C ASP A 134 -6.00 16.10 11.35
N ASP A 135 -5.29 16.99 10.66
CA ASP A 135 -3.85 17.22 10.95
C ASP A 135 -3.64 18.38 11.95
N ASP A 136 -3.82 18.10 13.25
CA ASP A 136 -3.49 19.02 14.37
C ASP A 136 -2.06 19.58 14.23
N LEU A 137 -1.13 18.78 13.70
CA LEU A 137 0.24 19.20 13.41
C LEU A 137 0.29 20.34 12.37
N GLU A 138 -0.43 20.21 11.26
CA GLU A 138 -0.44 21.23 10.19
C GLU A 138 -1.14 22.51 10.64
N GLN A 139 -2.19 22.40 11.46
CA GLN A 139 -2.81 23.57 12.10
C GLN A 139 -1.82 24.30 13.02
N ARG A 140 -1.03 23.57 13.81
CA ARG A 140 0.05 24.13 14.66
C ARG A 140 1.22 24.72 13.87
N ILE A 141 1.50 24.21 12.68
CA ILE A 141 2.52 24.78 11.79
C ILE A 141 1.98 26.05 11.11
N ALA A 142 0.75 26.03 10.62
CA ALA A 142 0.10 27.16 9.97
C ALA A 142 -0.07 28.35 10.94
N SER A 143 -0.50 28.11 12.17
CA SER A 143 -0.59 29.16 13.20
C SER A 143 0.78 29.77 13.49
N ARG A 144 1.83 28.96 13.66
CA ARG A 144 3.20 29.45 13.83
C ARG A 144 3.72 30.23 12.63
N ARG A 145 3.42 29.81 11.40
CA ARG A 145 3.81 30.54 10.18
C ARG A 145 3.14 31.91 10.09
N ARG A 146 1.85 32.01 10.43
CA ARG A 146 1.12 33.30 10.46
C ARG A 146 1.72 34.28 11.47
N LEU A 147 2.10 33.82 12.66
CA LEU A 147 2.76 34.68 13.65
C LEU A 147 4.11 35.23 13.15
N ARG A 148 4.85 34.46 12.33
CA ARG A 148 6.19 34.83 11.84
C ARG A 148 6.17 35.76 10.62
N GLN A 149 5.14 35.68 9.78
CA GLN A 149 5.05 36.44 8.51
C GLN A 149 4.89 37.97 8.69
N GLY A 150 4.53 38.45 9.88
CA GLY A 150 4.16 39.86 10.09
C GLY A 150 5.29 40.88 10.26
N LYS A 151 6.57 40.48 10.38
CA LYS A 151 7.69 41.43 10.60
C LYS A 151 8.78 41.29 9.53
N ALA A 152 8.74 42.17 8.54
CA ALA A 152 9.83 42.32 7.57
C ALA A 152 11.10 42.80 8.29
N GLY A 153 12.20 42.04 8.16
CA GLY A 153 13.50 42.31 8.78
C GLY A 153 14.51 42.97 7.82
N GLY A 154 14.04 43.48 6.68
CA GLY A 154 14.90 44.06 5.64
C GLY A 154 15.44 43.02 4.66
N PHE A 155 16.65 43.23 4.16
CA PHE A 155 17.31 42.40 3.15
C PHE A 155 18.64 41.84 3.65
N CYS A 156 18.97 40.62 3.27
CA CYS A 156 20.24 39.99 3.60
C CYS A 156 21.41 40.72 2.94
N PRO A 157 22.47 41.12 3.67
CA PRO A 157 23.61 41.84 3.11
C PRO A 157 24.47 40.99 2.16
N LYS A 158 24.39 39.65 2.24
CA LYS A 158 25.19 38.74 1.40
C LYS A 158 24.53 38.37 0.08
N CYS A 159 23.20 38.24 0.04
CA CYS A 159 22.47 37.75 -1.15
C CYS A 159 21.33 38.66 -1.62
N GLY A 160 21.06 39.77 -0.92
CA GLY A 160 20.07 40.78 -1.30
C GLY A 160 18.61 40.34 -1.21
N ARG A 161 18.31 39.19 -0.59
CA ARG A 161 16.93 38.68 -0.48
C ARG A 161 16.23 39.18 0.77
N PRO A 162 14.89 39.34 0.74
CA PRO A 162 14.14 39.75 1.92
C PRO A 162 14.26 38.70 3.02
N VAL A 163 14.43 39.16 4.25
CA VAL A 163 14.56 38.34 5.47
C VAL A 163 13.53 38.80 6.50
N GLN A 164 13.12 37.90 7.41
CA GLN A 164 12.21 38.26 8.49
C GLN A 164 12.99 38.79 9.69
N ALA A 165 12.38 39.66 10.49
CA ALA A 165 13.04 40.29 11.64
C ALA A 165 13.45 39.29 12.74
N VAL A 166 12.89 38.07 12.70
CA VAL A 166 13.18 36.98 13.65
C VAL A 166 14.22 35.99 13.12
N ASP A 167 14.68 36.14 11.89
CA ASP A 167 15.64 35.24 11.27
C ASP A 167 17.04 35.56 11.77
N ARG A 168 17.70 34.61 12.47
CA ARG A 168 19.13 34.71 12.83
C ARG A 168 20.05 34.38 11.66
N PHE A 169 19.51 33.70 10.64
CA PHE A 169 20.22 33.27 9.44
C PHE A 169 19.35 33.50 8.21
N CYS A 170 19.96 33.87 7.09
CA CYS A 170 19.24 34.02 5.83
C CYS A 170 18.74 32.65 5.34
N PRO A 171 17.41 32.49 5.08
CA PRO A 171 16.83 31.21 4.66
C PRO A 171 17.25 30.78 3.25
N ARG A 172 17.95 31.63 2.49
CA ARG A 172 18.46 31.28 1.16
C ARG A 172 19.95 30.97 1.12
N CYS A 173 20.77 31.81 1.74
CA CYS A 173 22.24 31.70 1.63
C CYS A 173 22.92 31.26 2.92
N GLY A 174 22.17 31.08 4.01
CA GLY A 174 22.70 30.64 5.31
C GLY A 174 23.57 31.67 6.04
N ALA A 175 23.70 32.89 5.51
CA ALA A 175 24.48 33.94 6.16
C ALA A 175 23.85 34.34 7.51
N ILE A 176 24.67 34.54 8.53
CA ILE A 176 24.23 35.08 9.82
C ILE A 176 23.75 36.52 9.59
N LEU A 177 22.55 36.81 10.08
CA LEU A 177 21.97 38.15 10.09
C LEU A 177 22.23 38.71 11.50
N ASN A 178 23.17 39.65 11.61
CA ASN A 178 23.41 40.42 12.83
C ASN A 178 22.49 41.65 12.87
#